data_AF-A0A559M0D1-F1
#
_entry.id   AF-A0A559M0D1-F1
#
_cell.length_a   1.000
_cell.length_b   1.000
_cell.length_c   1.000
_cell.angle_alpha   90.00
_cell.angle_beta   90.00
_cell.angle_gamma   90.00
#
_symmetry.space_group_name_H-M   'P 1'
#
loop_
_entity.id
_entity.type
_entity.pdbx_description
1 polymer ?
#
loop_
_entity_poly.entity_id
_entity_poly.type
_entity_poly.pdbx_seq_one_letter_code
_entity_poly.pdbx_strand_id
1 'polypeptide(L)'
;MSIIQQVSTASLSDNWRTINIDALDPESSSNFDTTTLHPAFAPVSDAEIRNVGQQVKQLLRGGDAEGALRGALESAPYGGDAGVKCGQELADEAQVEG
;
A
#
# COMPACT_ATOMS: atom_id res chain seq x y z
N MET A 1 53.01 -12.30 28.42
CA MET A 1 52.93 -12.27 26.94
C MET A 1 51.46 -12.48 26.58
N SER A 2 50.80 -11.47 26.01
CA SER A 2 49.36 -11.53 25.72
C SER A 2 49.14 -11.98 24.28
N ILE A 3 48.40 -13.07 24.09
CA ILE A 3 47.96 -13.54 22.77
C ILE A 3 46.88 -12.58 22.30
N ILE A 4 47.18 -11.83 21.23
CA ILE A 4 46.18 -11.07 20.50
C ILE A 4 45.36 -12.11 19.73
N GLN A 5 44.14 -12.37 20.20
CA GLN A 5 43.20 -13.23 19.52
C GLN A 5 42.71 -12.50 18.26
N GLN A 6 43.26 -12.86 17.09
CA GLN A 6 42.83 -12.31 15.81
C GLN A 6 41.45 -12.85 15.46
N VAL A 7 40.42 -12.01 15.61
CA VAL A 7 39.07 -12.31 15.14
C VAL A 7 39.04 -12.06 13.62
N SER A 8 38.85 -13.12 12.83
CA SER A 8 38.81 -13.03 11.36
C SER A 8 37.38 -12.79 10.86
N THR A 9 37.25 -12.11 9.72
CA THR A 9 35.97 -11.74 9.09
C THR A 9 35.07 -12.94 8.77
N ALA A 10 35.62 -14.16 8.69
CA ALA A 10 34.85 -15.39 8.49
C ALA A 10 34.06 -15.84 9.74
N SER A 11 34.42 -15.38 10.94
CA SER A 11 33.65 -15.61 12.18
C SER A 11 32.52 -14.60 12.38
N LEU A 12 32.52 -13.51 11.61
CA LEU A 12 31.39 -12.59 11.46
C LEU A 12 30.65 -12.98 10.18
N SER A 13 29.98 -14.14 10.19
CA SER A 13 29.04 -14.51 9.11
C SER A 13 27.95 -13.44 8.93
N ASP A 14 27.66 -12.69 10.00
CA ASP A 14 26.77 -11.54 9.97
C ASP A 14 27.60 -10.26 9.91
N ASN A 15 27.51 -9.58 8.77
CA ASN A 15 28.01 -8.23 8.63
C ASN A 15 27.23 -7.31 9.59
N TRP A 16 27.81 -7.02 10.75
CA TRP A 16 27.22 -6.23 11.83
C TRP A 16 26.72 -4.84 11.40
N ARG A 17 27.20 -4.33 10.26
CA ARG A 17 26.75 -3.05 9.67
C ARG A 17 25.47 -3.16 8.84
N THR A 18 25.03 -4.38 8.52
CA THR A 18 23.85 -4.66 7.67
C THR A 18 22.66 -5.22 8.45
N ILE A 19 22.82 -5.43 9.76
CA ILE A 19 21.72 -5.85 10.63
C ILE A 19 20.73 -4.68 10.75
N ASN A 20 19.47 -4.92 10.43
CA ASN A 20 18.39 -3.96 10.69
C ASN A 20 18.07 -3.95 12.19
N ILE A 21 18.79 -3.14 12.94
CA ILE A 21 18.61 -2.99 14.39
C ILE A 21 17.24 -2.41 14.74
N ASP A 22 16.65 -1.62 13.84
CA ASP A 22 15.33 -1.00 14.05
C ASP A 22 14.21 -2.05 14.04
N ALA A 23 14.43 -3.25 13.49
CA ALA A 23 13.44 -4.34 13.56
C ALA A 23 13.29 -4.91 14.98
N LEU A 24 14.27 -4.68 15.87
CA LEU A 24 14.28 -5.18 17.24
C LEU A 24 13.71 -4.16 18.24
N ASP A 25 13.43 -2.93 17.80
CA ASP A 25 12.83 -1.90 18.63
C ASP A 25 11.29 -2.03 18.63
N PRO A 26 10.64 -2.21 19.79
CA PRO A 26 9.18 -2.24 19.88
C PRO A 26 8.50 -0.95 19.36
N GLU A 27 9.18 0.20 19.40
CA GLU A 27 8.65 1.49 18.92
C GLU A 27 9.02 1.78 17.45
N SER A 28 9.61 0.79 16.76
CA SER A 28 9.95 0.92 15.35
C SER A 28 8.73 1.18 14.48
N SER A 29 8.89 2.04 13.48
CA SER A 29 7.86 2.31 12.47
C SER A 29 7.46 1.06 11.68
N SER A 30 8.33 0.04 11.64
CA SER A 30 8.02 -1.25 11.02
C SER A 30 6.98 -2.05 11.80
N ASN A 31 6.82 -1.79 13.09
CA ASN A 31 5.84 -2.45 13.97
C ASN A 31 4.54 -1.65 14.08
N PHE A 32 4.42 -0.53 13.35
CA PHE A 32 3.22 0.30 13.38
C PHE A 32 2.04 -0.45 12.75
N ASP A 33 0.96 -0.60 13.51
CA ASP A 33 -0.26 -1.24 13.05
C ASP A 33 -0.97 -0.33 12.02
N THR A 34 -0.81 -0.67 10.74
CA THR A 34 -1.41 0.06 9.62
C THR A 34 -2.94 -0.02 9.61
N THR A 35 -3.53 -0.96 10.32
CA THR A 35 -5.00 -1.05 10.44
C THR A 35 -5.58 0.16 11.17
N THR A 36 -4.79 0.83 12.01
CA THR A 36 -5.20 2.09 12.68
C THR A 36 -5.41 3.26 11.72
N LEU A 37 -4.82 3.20 10.51
CA LEU A 37 -4.97 4.21 9.46
C LEU A 37 -6.13 3.90 8.51
N HIS A 38 -6.73 2.71 8.61
CA HIS A 38 -7.84 2.35 7.73
C HIS A 38 -9.11 3.07 8.20
N PRO A 39 -9.75 3.88 7.35
CA PRO A 39 -11.00 4.51 7.72
C PRO A 39 -12.09 3.45 7.92
N ALA A 40 -13.00 3.68 8.86
CA ALA A 40 -14.06 2.74 9.25
C ALA A 40 -15.21 2.62 8.22
N PHE A 41 -14.89 2.67 6.93
CA PHE A 41 -15.84 2.45 5.84
C PHE A 41 -15.82 1.00 5.39
N ALA A 42 -16.97 0.48 4.98
CA ALA A 42 -17.06 -0.84 4.39
C ALA A 42 -16.21 -0.89 3.11
N PRO A 43 -15.47 -1.99 2.87
CA PRO A 43 -14.70 -2.15 1.65
C PRO A 43 -15.64 -2.18 0.44
N VAL A 44 -15.36 -1.34 -0.55
CA VAL A 44 -16.15 -1.25 -1.79
C VAL A 44 -15.65 -2.30 -2.78
N SER A 45 -16.57 -3.00 -3.44
CA SER A 45 -16.22 -4.00 -4.46
C SER A 45 -15.82 -3.34 -5.80
N ASP A 46 -14.98 -4.04 -6.57
CA ASP A 46 -14.59 -3.60 -7.93
C ASP A 46 -15.81 -3.41 -8.85
N ALA A 47 -16.82 -4.28 -8.72
CA ALA A 47 -18.05 -4.21 -9.51
C ALA A 47 -18.84 -2.90 -9.24
N GLU A 48 -18.93 -2.48 -7.98
CA GLU A 48 -19.63 -1.25 -7.60
C GLU A 48 -18.91 0.00 -8.14
N ILE A 49 -17.59 0.06 -8.02
CA ILE A 49 -16.77 1.19 -8.52
C ILE A 49 -16.88 1.33 -10.03
N ARG A 50 -16.88 0.21 -10.77
CA ARG A 50 -17.08 0.23 -12.22
C ARG A 50 -18.44 0.80 -12.62
N ASN A 51 -19.50 0.45 -11.89
CA ASN A 51 -20.85 0.96 -12.14
C ASN A 51 -20.92 2.48 -11.92
N VAL A 52 -20.36 2.96 -10.79
CA VAL A 52 -20.24 4.40 -10.52
C VAL A 52 -19.45 5.09 -11.63
N GLY A 53 -18.32 4.50 -12.06
CA GLY A 53 -17.50 5.05 -13.15
C GLY A 53 -18.26 5.21 -14.47
N GLN A 54 -19.18 4.29 -14.81
CA GLN A 54 -20.03 4.43 -15.99
C GLN A 54 -21.07 5.55 -15.81
N GLN A 55 -21.68 5.65 -14.64
CA GLN A 55 -22.64 6.71 -14.31
C GLN A 55 -21.99 8.10 -14.38
N VAL A 56 -20.79 8.26 -13.81
CA VAL A 56 -20.01 9.51 -13.86
C VAL A 56 -19.69 9.89 -15.31
N LYS A 57 -19.26 8.94 -16.14
CA LYS A 57 -19.01 9.18 -17.57
C LYS A 57 -20.27 9.62 -18.32
N GLN A 58 -21.44 9.10 -17.94
CA GLN A 58 -22.71 9.50 -18.52
C GLN A 58 -23.11 10.92 -18.12
N LEU A 59 -22.96 11.29 -16.84
CA LEU A 59 -23.24 12.64 -16.33
C LEU A 59 -22.33 13.70 -16.99
N LEU A 60 -21.05 13.37 -17.17
CA LEU A 60 -20.10 14.23 -17.89
C LEU A 60 -20.52 14.46 -19.36
N ARG A 61 -21.06 13.43 -20.03
CA ARG A 61 -21.60 13.58 -21.40
C ARG A 61 -22.91 14.36 -21.43
N GLY A 62 -23.68 14.33 -20.34
CA GLY A 62 -24.90 15.11 -20.15
C GLY A 62 -24.66 16.59 -19.82
N GLY A 63 -23.40 16.99 -19.61
CA GLY A 63 -23.02 18.37 -19.27
C GLY A 63 -23.12 18.71 -17.78
N ASP A 64 -23.47 17.75 -16.93
CA ASP A 64 -23.51 17.92 -15.47
C ASP A 64 -22.20 17.43 -14.83
N ALA A 65 -21.22 18.33 -14.80
CA ALA A 65 -19.91 18.05 -14.21
C ALA A 65 -19.94 18.09 -12.66
N GLU A 66 -20.84 18.87 -12.06
CA GLU A 66 -20.93 18.98 -10.59
C GLU A 66 -21.55 17.71 -9.99
N GLY A 67 -22.63 17.20 -10.58
CA GLY A 67 -23.23 15.93 -10.19
C GLY A 67 -22.27 14.75 -10.38
N ALA A 68 -21.50 14.76 -11.48
CA ALA A 68 -20.44 13.79 -11.73
C ALA A 68 -19.34 13.81 -10.65
N LEU A 69 -18.86 15.00 -10.26
CA LEU A 69 -17.83 15.14 -9.23
C LEU A 69 -18.34 14.70 -7.86
N ARG A 70 -19.56 15.10 -7.49
CA ARG A 70 -20.16 14.73 -6.21
C ARG A 70 -20.33 13.21 -6.10
N GLY A 71 -20.87 12.57 -7.14
CA GLY A 71 -21.02 11.12 -7.18
C GLY A 71 -19.70 10.38 -7.08
N ALA A 72 -18.64 10.88 -7.71
CA ALA A 72 -17.31 10.26 -7.63
C ALA A 72 -16.67 10.36 -6.23
N LEU A 73 -16.88 11.48 -5.52
CA LEU A 73 -16.32 11.70 -4.19
C LEU A 73 -17.05 10.92 -3.10
N GLU A 74 -18.37 10.76 -3.22
CA GLU A 74 -19.19 10.01 -2.26
C GLU A 74 -18.91 8.50 -2.30
N SER A 75 -18.47 7.96 -3.44
CA SER A 75 -18.22 6.53 -3.64
C SER A 75 -16.72 6.18 -3.70
N ALA A 76 -15.86 6.95 -3.02
CA ALA A 76 -14.43 6.69 -3.04
C ALA A 76 -14.11 5.27 -2.52
N PRO A 77 -13.24 4.49 -3.20
CA PRO A 77 -12.92 3.10 -2.83
C PRO A 77 -11.98 3.03 -1.60
N TYR A 78 -12.54 3.31 -0.44
CA TYR A 78 -11.87 3.05 0.83
C TYR A 78 -11.81 1.55 1.11
N GLY A 79 -10.67 1.08 1.63
CA GLY A 79 -10.48 -0.33 1.99
C GLY A 79 -10.49 -1.33 0.82
N GLY A 80 -10.69 -0.88 -0.42
CA GLY A 80 -10.63 -1.72 -1.62
C GLY A 80 -9.20 -2.13 -1.98
N ASP A 81 -9.10 -3.23 -2.73
CA ASP A 81 -7.85 -3.75 -3.28
C ASP A 81 -7.15 -2.72 -4.18
N ALA A 82 -5.83 -2.86 -4.37
CA ALA A 82 -5.03 -1.95 -5.20
C ALA A 82 -5.60 -1.79 -6.61
N GLY A 83 -6.14 -2.86 -7.19
CA GLY A 83 -6.81 -2.83 -8.50
C GLY A 83 -8.06 -1.93 -8.54
N VAL A 84 -8.76 -1.77 -7.41
CA VAL A 84 -9.95 -0.89 -7.30
C VAL A 84 -9.55 0.58 -7.22
N LYS A 85 -8.39 0.88 -6.63
CA LYS A 85 -7.87 2.25 -6.47
C LYS A 85 -7.10 2.76 -7.69
N CYS A 86 -6.27 1.91 -8.30
CA CYS A 86 -5.37 2.29 -9.39
C CYS A 86 -5.87 1.89 -10.78
N GLY A 87 -6.90 1.05 -10.88
CA GLY A 87 -7.31 0.43 -12.14
C GLY A 87 -6.46 -0.81 -12.43
N GLN A 88 -7.12 -1.90 -12.82
CA GLN A 88 -6.51 -3.24 -13.00
C GLN A 88 -5.30 -3.31 -13.93
N GLU A 89 -5.15 -2.36 -14.85
CA GLU A 89 -4.06 -2.36 -15.84
C GLU A 89 -2.68 -2.11 -15.20
N LEU A 90 -2.62 -1.42 -14.05
CA LEU A 90 -1.39 -1.22 -13.28
C LEU A 90 -1.17 -2.29 -12.19
N ALA A 91 -2.21 -3.03 -11.82
CA ALA A 91 -2.11 -4.09 -10.80
C ALA A 91 -1.46 -5.37 -11.33
N ASP A 92 -1.62 -5.66 -12.62
CA ASP A 92 -0.96 -6.78 -13.29
C ASP A 92 0.56 -6.55 -13.41
N GLU A 93 1.02 -5.30 -13.58
CA GLU A 93 2.46 -4.99 -13.64
C GLU A 93 3.16 -5.15 -12.27
N ALA A 94 2.44 -4.91 -11.17
CA ALA A 94 2.98 -5.07 -9.82
C ALA A 94 3.14 -6.54 -9.37
N GLN A 95 2.52 -7.50 -10.07
CA GLN A 95 2.65 -8.94 -9.79
C GLN A 95 3.84 -9.59 -10.54
N VAL A 96 4.48 -8.89 -11.47
CA VAL A 96 5.56 -9.46 -12.33
C VAL A 96 6.95 -9.28 -11.71
N GLU A 97 7.13 -8.42 -10.71
CA GLU A 97 8.41 -8.20 -10.01
C GLU A 97 8.56 -9.00 -8.70
N GLY A 98 7.91 -10.17 -8.58
CA GLY A 98 8.03 -11.10 -7.46
C GLY A 98 8.94 -12.29 -7.74
#